data_AF-Q0CJG7-F1
#
_entry.id   AF-Q0CJG7-F1
#
_cell.length_a   1.000
_cell.length_b   1.000
_cell.length_c   1.000
_cell.angle_alpha   90.00
_cell.angle_beta   90.00
_cell.angle_gamma   90.00
#
_symmetry.space_group_name_H-M   'P 1'
#
loop_
_entity.id
_entity.type
_entity.pdbx_description
1 polymer ?
#
loop_
_entity_poly.entity_id
_entity_poly.type
_entity_poly.pdbx_seq_one_letter_code
_entity_poly.pdbx_strand_id
1 'polypeptide(L)'
;MNIVEWAFGKRMTPAERLRKHQRALDRTQRELDRERVKLENQEKKLVQDIKKSAKNGQVGACKIQAKDLVRTRRLFLFGSRWALTPLTPPSLVVHRLTCASLRADGPEQ
;
A
#
# COMPACT_ATOMS: atom_id res chain seq x y z
N MET A 1 -35.70 37.08 -1.17
CA MET A 1 -35.00 36.64 0.05
C MET A 1 -35.33 35.16 0.24
N ASN A 2 -34.42 34.26 -0.14
CA ASN A 2 -34.67 32.83 -0.33
C ASN A 2 -34.64 32.06 1.00
N ILE A 3 -35.82 31.71 1.52
CA ILE A 3 -36.00 30.94 2.78
C ILE A 3 -35.38 29.52 2.71
N VAL A 4 -35.18 29.00 1.49
CA VAL A 4 -34.67 27.65 1.21
C VAL A 4 -33.16 27.55 1.46
N GLU A 5 -32.43 28.66 1.34
CA GLU A 5 -30.97 28.72 1.52
C GLU A 5 -30.56 28.67 3.00
N TRP A 6 -31.45 29.08 3.91
CA TRP A 6 -31.25 29.02 5.36
C TRP A 6 -31.52 27.62 5.93
N ALA A 7 -32.54 26.93 5.41
CA ALA A 7 -32.91 25.57 5.84
C ALA A 7 -32.08 24.46 5.18
N PHE A 8 -31.66 24.64 3.92
CA PHE A 8 -30.71 23.76 3.24
C PHE A 8 -29.38 24.49 3.08
N GLY A 9 -28.60 24.54 4.17
CA GLY A 9 -27.24 25.09 4.16
C GLY A 9 -26.48 24.60 2.92
N LYS A 10 -26.00 25.55 2.12
CA LYS A 10 -25.31 25.40 0.81
C LYS A 10 -25.20 23.95 0.35
N ARG A 11 -26.04 23.54 -0.62
CA ARG A 11 -25.80 22.32 -1.39
C ARG A 11 -24.42 22.46 -2.03
N MET A 12 -23.40 21.85 -1.43
CA MET A 12 -22.06 21.81 -1.99
C MET A 12 -22.17 21.43 -3.46
N THR A 13 -21.61 22.28 -4.33
CA THR A 13 -21.60 21.94 -5.76
C THR A 13 -20.83 20.63 -5.94
N PRO A 14 -21.23 19.75 -6.88
CA PRO A 14 -20.53 18.48 -7.11
C PRO A 14 -19.03 18.68 -7.34
N ALA A 15 -18.63 19.81 -7.94
CA ALA A 15 -17.23 20.20 -8.11
C ALA A 15 -16.50 20.46 -6.78
N GLU A 16 -17.14 21.12 -5.80
CA GLU A 16 -16.53 21.34 -4.48
C GLU A 16 -16.43 20.04 -3.68
N ARG A 17 -17.39 19.12 -3.83
CA ARG A 17 -17.35 17.79 -3.21
C ARG A 17 -16.15 17.00 -3.73
N LEU A 18 -15.93 16.98 -5.04
CA LEU A 18 -14.77 16.34 -5.67
C LEU A 18 -13.44 16.91 -5.17
N ARG A 19 -13.32 18.23 -5.04
CA ARG A 19 -12.12 18.88 -4.48
C ARG A 19 -11.88 18.56 -3.00
N LYS A 20 -12.91 18.31 -2.20
CA LYS A 20 -12.76 17.85 -0.81
C LYS A 20 -12.31 16.39 -0.76
N HIS A 21 -12.83 15.53 -1.64
CA HIS A 21 -12.39 14.14 -1.74
C HIS A 21 -10.94 14.02 -2.20
N GLN A 22 -10.51 14.79 -3.21
CA GLN A 22 -9.12 14.77 -3.65
C GLN A 22 -8.16 15.16 -2.50
N ARG A 23 -8.48 16.22 -1.76
CA ARG A 23 -7.69 16.62 -0.57
C ARG A 23 -7.73 15.58 0.56
N ALA A 24 -8.79 14.78 0.67
CA ALA A 24 -8.84 13.68 1.61
C ALA A 24 -7.92 12.54 1.14
N LEU A 25 -7.96 12.18 -0.15
CA LEU A 25 -7.10 11.17 -0.76
C LEU A 25 -5.61 11.52 -0.67
N ASP A 26 -5.25 12.78 -0.94
CA ASP A 26 -3.86 13.24 -0.85
C ASP A 26 -3.34 13.22 0.60
N ARG A 27 -4.21 13.45 1.58
CA ARG A 27 -3.87 13.33 3.00
C ARG A 27 -3.67 11.88 3.41
N THR A 28 -4.56 10.98 3.00
CA THR A 28 -4.41 9.54 3.26
C THR A 28 -3.16 8.99 2.58
N GLN A 29 -2.84 9.44 1.36
CA GLN A 29 -1.64 9.02 0.66
C GLN A 29 -0.37 9.36 1.45
N ARG A 30 -0.26 10.60 1.95
CA ARG A 30 0.88 11.02 2.75
C ARG A 30 0.99 10.26 4.08
N GLU A 31 -0.14 9.90 4.68
CA GLU A 31 -0.14 9.10 5.91
C GLU A 31 0.36 7.67 5.63
N LEU A 32 -0.06 7.06 4.52
CA LEU A 32 0.44 5.76 4.07
C LEU A 32 1.95 5.78 3.80
N ASP A 33 2.48 6.86 3.21
CA ASP A 33 3.92 6.98 2.96
C ASP A 33 4.72 7.12 4.27
N ARG A 34 4.18 7.80 5.28
CA ARG A 34 4.78 7.85 6.63
C ARG A 34 4.76 6.48 7.31
N GLU A 35 3.66 5.73 7.17
CA GLU A 35 3.54 4.37 7.70
C GLU A 35 4.54 3.41 7.07
N ARG A 36 4.74 3.49 5.74
CA ARG A 36 5.77 2.70 5.04
C ARG A 36 7.16 2.92 5.63
N VAL A 37 7.58 4.17 5.80
CA VAL A 37 8.91 4.49 6.37
C VAL A 37 9.06 3.99 7.82
N LYS A 38 8.00 4.09 8.63
CA LYS A 38 8.01 3.54 10.00
C LYS A 38 8.18 2.02 9.99
N LEU A 39 7.46 1.31 9.12
CA LEU A 39 7.53 -0.15 8.99
C LEU A 39 8.90 -0.62 8.49
N GLU A 40 9.49 0.07 7.51
CA GLU A 40 10.85 -0.23 7.02
C GLU A 40 11.91 -0.07 8.12
N ASN A 41 11.79 0.97 8.95
CA ASN A 41 12.70 1.18 10.08
C ASN A 41 12.53 0.11 11.16
N GLN A 42 11.30 -0.36 11.41
CA GLN A 42 11.05 -1.48 12.31
C GLN A 42 11.63 -2.79 11.77
N GLU A 43 11.51 -3.06 10.47
CA GLU A 43 12.13 -4.24 9.85
C GLU A 43 13.65 -4.22 10.05
N LYS A 44 14.31 -3.08 9.77
CA LYS A 44 15.75 -2.93 9.94
C LYS A 44 16.20 -3.16 11.39
N LYS A 45 15.44 -2.64 12.37
CA LYS A 45 15.69 -2.87 13.80
C LYS A 45 15.57 -4.34 14.16
N LEU A 46 14.49 -5.01 13.74
CA LEU A 46 14.29 -6.44 13.99
C LEU A 46 15.42 -7.30 13.40
N VAL A 47 15.91 -6.98 12.19
CA VAL A 47 17.07 -7.66 11.59
C VAL A 47 18.34 -7.49 12.45
N GLN A 48 18.58 -6.28 12.95
CA GLN A 48 19.73 -6.02 13.82
C GLN A 48 19.62 -6.78 15.16
N ASP A 49 18.44 -6.81 15.74
CA ASP A 49 18.20 -7.48 17.03
C ASP A 49 18.30 -9.01 16.89
N ILE A 50 17.79 -9.60 15.80
CA ILE A 50 18.00 -11.03 15.50
C ILE A 50 19.49 -11.35 15.39
N LYS A 51 20.28 -10.50 14.72
CA LYS A 51 21.74 -10.71 14.61
C LYS A 51 22.44 -10.63 15.96
N LYS A 52 22.03 -9.72 16.85
CA LYS A 52 22.58 -9.62 18.21
C LYS A 52 22.18 -10.81 19.07
N SER A 53 20.90 -11.18 19.09
CA SER A 53 20.39 -12.32 19.85
C SER A 53 20.99 -13.65 19.37
N ALA A 54 21.29 -13.78 18.07
CA ALA A 54 21.99 -14.93 17.51
C ALA A 54 23.44 -15.03 18.02
N LYS A 55 24.17 -13.92 18.07
CA LYS A 55 25.52 -13.87 18.65
C LYS A 55 25.54 -14.22 20.14
N ASN A 56 24.49 -13.83 20.86
CA ASN A 56 24.33 -14.12 22.29
C ASN A 56 23.82 -15.55 22.55
N GLY A 57 23.59 -16.38 21.52
CA GLY A 57 23.15 -17.77 21.67
C GLY A 57 21.70 -17.94 22.17
N GLN A 58 20.88 -16.88 22.15
CA GLN A 58 19.50 -16.91 22.65
C GLN A 58 18.53 -17.49 21.61
N VAL A 59 18.57 -18.81 21.41
CA VAL A 59 17.80 -19.51 20.35
C VAL A 59 16.28 -19.32 20.51
N GLY A 60 15.76 -19.21 21.73
CA GLY A 60 14.34 -18.97 21.99
C GLY A 60 13.88 -17.58 21.53
N ALA A 61 14.64 -16.54 21.88
CA ALA A 61 14.35 -15.16 21.49
C ALA A 61 14.46 -14.98 19.96
N CYS A 62 15.48 -15.55 19.33
CA CYS A 62 15.66 -15.52 17.88
C CYS A 62 14.46 -16.09 17.11
N LYS A 63 13.87 -17.20 17.60
CA LYS A 63 12.71 -17.84 16.96
C LYS A 63 11.46 -16.96 17.00
N ILE A 64 11.25 -16.23 18.10
CA ILE A 64 10.10 -15.31 18.24
C ILE A 64 10.32 -14.09 17.34
N GLN A 65 11.50 -13.48 17.40
CA GLN A 65 11.85 -12.31 16.57
C GLN A 65 11.79 -12.62 15.06
N ALA A 66 12.20 -13.83 14.66
CA ALA A 66 12.09 -14.27 13.26
C ALA A 66 10.63 -14.36 12.79
N LYS A 67 9.70 -14.82 13.65
CA LYS A 67 8.27 -14.84 13.32
C LYS A 67 7.70 -13.43 13.16
N ASP A 68 8.11 -12.50 14.02
CA ASP A 68 7.72 -11.08 13.91
C ASP A 68 8.20 -10.45 12.60
N LEU A 69 9.45 -10.73 12.19
CA LEU A 69 9.99 -10.23 10.92
C LEU A 69 9.14 -10.65 9.71
N VAL A 70 8.70 -11.90 9.64
CA VAL A 70 7.85 -12.38 8.55
C VAL A 70 6.46 -11.72 8.59
N ARG A 71 5.93 -11.43 9.78
CA ARG A 71 4.65 -10.74 9.93
C ARG A 71 4.72 -9.29 9.44
N THR A 72 5.77 -8.56 9.78
CA THR A 72 6.01 -7.19 9.31
C THR A 72 6.21 -7.13 7.79
N ARG A 73 6.94 -8.08 7.20
CA ARG A 73 7.09 -8.20 5.74
C ARG A 73 5.76 -8.44 5.02
N ARG A 74 4.88 -9.27 5.59
CA ARG A 74 3.54 -9.49 5.03
C ARG A 74 2.69 -8.23 5.05
N LEU A 75 2.75 -7.45 6.13
CA LEU A 75 2.05 -6.17 6.22
C LEU A 75 2.54 -5.17 5.15
N PHE A 76 3.86 -5.10 4.93
CA PHE A 76 4.45 -4.30 3.85
C PHE A 76 3.98 -4.74 2.46
N LEU A 77 4.01 -6.04 2.17
CA LEU A 77 3.57 -6.59 0.88
C LEU A 77 2.07 -6.33 0.61
N PHE A 78 1.23 -6.45 1.63
CA PHE A 78 -0.20 -6.16 1.51
C PHE A 78 -0.47 -4.66 1.27
N GLY A 79 0.24 -3.79 1.99
CA GLY A 79 0.17 -2.33 1.84
C GLY A 79 0.71 -1.80 0.50
N SER A 80 1.55 -2.56 -0.20
CA SER A 80 2.04 -2.22 -1.54
C SER A 80 1.12 -2.74 -2.64
N ARG A 81 0.52 -3.93 -2.45
CA ARG A 81 -0.39 -4.53 -3.44
C ARG A 81 -1.74 -3.81 -3.54
N TRP A 82 -2.27 -3.28 -2.43
CA TRP A 82 -3.56 -2.58 -2.44
C TRP A 82 -3.51 -1.24 -3.20
N ALA A 83 -2.33 -0.60 -3.28
CA ALA A 83 -2.16 0.68 -3.95
C ALA A 83 -2.04 0.56 -5.49
N LEU A 84 -1.86 -0.65 -6.04
CA LEU A 84 -1.69 -0.87 -7.48
C LEU A 84 -2.98 -1.18 -8.25
N THR A 85 -4.15 -1.21 -7.61
CA THR A 85 -5.42 -1.45 -8.33
C THR A 85 -6.56 -0.58 -7.84
N PRO A 86 -6.77 0.54 -8.53
CA PRO A 86 -8.12 0.96 -8.87
C PRO A 86 -8.24 1.20 -10.39
N LEU A 87 -9.21 0.56 -11.05
CA LEU A 87 -9.71 0.92 -12.40
C LEU A 87 -8.89 0.52 -13.65
N THR A 88 -8.52 -0.76 -13.81
CA THR A 88 -8.38 -1.31 -15.17
C THR A 88 -9.56 -2.22 -15.49
N PRO A 89 -10.37 -1.93 -16.54
CA PRO A 89 -11.45 -2.83 -16.94
C PRO A 89 -10.86 -4.17 -17.43
N PRO A 90 -11.45 -5.33 -17.04
CA PRO A 90 -10.91 -6.64 -17.40
C PRO A 90 -10.82 -6.91 -18.92
N SER A 91 -11.54 -6.14 -19.74
CA SER A 91 -11.54 -6.29 -21.20
C SER A 91 -10.22 -5.92 -21.88
N LEU A 92 -9.41 -5.02 -21.30
CA LEU A 92 -8.12 -4.61 -21.89
C LEU A 92 -6.91 -5.42 -21.40
N VAL A 93 -7.06 -6.14 -20.29
CA VAL A 93 -5.98 -6.95 -19.70
C VAL A 93 -5.78 -8.24 -20.51
N VAL A 94 -6.85 -8.82 -21.06
CA VAL A 94 -6.76 -10.02 -21.93
C VAL A 94 -5.99 -9.69 -23.22
N HIS A 95 -6.26 -8.56 -23.86
CA HIS A 95 -5.61 -8.21 -25.13
C HIS A 95 -4.10 -7.91 -24.96
N ARG A 96 -3.69 -7.33 -23.83
CA ARG A 96 -2.27 -7.06 -23.56
C ARG A 96 -1.49 -8.28 -23.07
N LEU A 97 -2.14 -9.20 -22.35
CA LEU A 97 -1.50 -10.45 -21.92
C LEU A 97 -1.36 -11.43 -23.08
N THR A 98 -2.33 -11.54 -24.01
CA THR A 98 -2.18 -12.39 -25.21
C THR A 98 -1.09 -11.88 -26.16
N CYS A 99 -0.90 -10.56 -26.28
CA CYS A 99 0.21 -10.01 -27.07
C CYS A 99 1.58 -10.09 -26.37
N ALA A 100 1.62 -10.21 -25.04
CA ALA A 100 2.86 -10.36 -24.27
C ALA A 100 3.33 -11.82 -24.20
N SER A 101 2.41 -12.80 -24.15
CA SER A 101 2.76 -14.21 -24.19
C SER A 101 3.28 -14.66 -25.57
N LEU A 102 2.84 -14.04 -26.67
CA LEU A 102 3.35 -14.32 -28.02
C LEU A 102 4.75 -13.74 -28.32
N ARG A 103 5.34 -12.98 -27.40
CA ARG A 103 6.68 -12.37 -27.60
C ARG A 103 7.76 -12.97 -26.70
N ALA A 104 7.44 -14.00 -25.91
CA ALA A 104 8.35 -14.63 -24.94
C ALA A 104 8.80 -16.06 -25.32
N ASP A 105 8.30 -16.64 -26.42
CA ASP A 105 8.82 -17.89 -26.99
C ASP A 105 9.86 -17.58 -28.09
N GLY A 106 11.04 -17.14 -27.68
CA GLY A 106 12.23 -17.07 -28.52
C GLY A 106 13.37 -17.83 -27.85
N PRO A 107 13.93 -18.90 -28.45
CA PRO A 107 14.99 -19.68 -27.82
C PRO A 107 16.37 -19.10 -28.16
N GLU A 108 17.11 -18.69 -27.14
CA GLU A 108 18.58 -18.55 -27.15
C GLU A 108 19.05 -19.12 -25.81
N GLN A 109 19.60 -20.33 -25.73
CA GLN A 109 20.97 -20.74 -26.11
C GLN A 109 22.05 -19.78 -25.63
#